data_AF-A0A1X2EN55-F1
#
_entry.id   AF-A0A1X2EN55-F1
#
_cell.length_a   1.000
_cell.length_b   1.000
_cell.length_c   1.000
_cell.angle_alpha   90.00
_cell.angle_beta   90.00
_cell.angle_gamma   90.00
#
_symmetry.space_group_name_H-M   'P 1'
#
loop_
_entity.id
_entity.type
_entity.pdbx_description
1 polymer ?
#
loop_
_entity_poly.entity_id
_entity_poly.type
_entity_poly.pdbx_seq_one_letter_code
_entity_poly.pdbx_strand_id
1 'polypeptide(L)'
;MTLHRIKARQAQRQNRTGRVVTGIELRYLLTTYLFEHGQMTVAELAGTLAAQGFTTIGWPSKAISDALRWERGRGRVRKWSRGHYGPGSVPRATEHRIHGRVQALREEVTQRVSLQGGHPPLSDSSR
;
A
#
# COMPACT_ATOMS: atom_id res chain seq x y z
N MET A 1 -3.55 -17.48 22.63
CA MET A 1 -3.47 -16.02 22.40
C MET A 1 -2.08 -15.54 21.95
N THR A 2 -1.38 -16.18 21.00
CA THR A 2 -0.02 -15.73 20.61
C THR A 2 0.36 -16.09 19.16
N LEU A 3 -0.44 -15.70 18.16
CA LEU A 3 -0.06 -15.86 16.74
C LEU A 3 -0.07 -14.57 15.92
N HIS A 4 -0.70 -13.49 16.42
CA HIS A 4 -0.72 -12.19 15.73
C HIS A 4 0.59 -11.39 15.86
N ARG A 5 1.40 -11.65 16.89
CA ARG A 5 2.60 -10.85 17.21
C ARG A 5 3.84 -11.24 16.38
N ILE A 6 3.89 -12.46 15.87
CA ILE A 6 5.03 -12.99 15.09
C ILE A 6 4.93 -12.54 13.62
N LYS A 7 3.74 -12.61 13.01
CA LYS A 7 3.52 -12.14 11.63
C LYS A 7 3.82 -10.64 11.45
N ALA A 8 3.53 -9.82 12.46
CA ALA A 8 3.80 -8.38 12.42
C ALA A 8 5.31 -8.04 12.34
N ARG A 9 6.17 -8.79 13.04
CA ARG A 9 7.65 -8.61 12.99
C ARG A 9 8.24 -9.09 11.67
N GLN A 10 7.68 -10.12 11.07
CA GLN A 10 8.13 -10.66 9.79
C GLN A 10 7.73 -9.75 8.62
N ALA A 11 6.51 -9.19 8.66
CA ALA A 11 6.06 -8.14 7.73
C ALA A 11 6.91 -6.85 7.86
N GLN A 12 7.36 -6.49 9.05
CA GLN A 12 8.30 -5.38 9.26
C GLN A 12 9.66 -5.61 8.58
N ARG A 13 10.15 -6.86 8.54
CA ARG A 13 11.43 -7.21 7.90
C ARG A 13 11.35 -7.23 6.37
N GLN A 14 10.22 -7.65 5.81
CA GLN A 14 10.02 -7.67 4.35
C GLN A 14 9.68 -6.28 3.77
N ASN A 15 9.32 -5.30 4.60
CA ASN A 15 8.93 -3.95 4.15
C ASN A 15 10.09 -3.01 3.76
N ARG A 16 11.34 -3.47 3.61
CA ARG A 16 12.46 -2.57 3.26
C ARG A 16 12.77 -2.46 1.76
N THR A 17 12.17 -3.29 0.92
CA THR A 17 12.53 -3.40 -0.51
C THR A 17 11.54 -2.75 -1.47
N GLY A 18 10.38 -2.26 -1.00
CA GLY A 18 9.34 -1.66 -1.83
C GLY A 18 9.49 -0.15 -2.09
N ARG A 19 8.68 0.39 -3.01
CA ARG A 19 8.52 1.83 -3.22
C ARG A 19 7.96 2.48 -1.96
N VAL A 20 8.75 3.35 -1.33
CA VAL A 20 8.32 4.12 -0.17
C VAL A 20 7.20 5.09 -0.58
N VAL A 21 6.04 5.01 0.08
CA VAL A 21 4.89 5.91 -0.08
C VAL A 21 4.56 6.61 1.22
N THR A 22 4.22 7.90 1.14
CA THR A 22 3.88 8.73 2.30
C THR A 22 2.80 9.75 1.94
N GLY A 23 2.31 10.49 2.95
CA GLY A 23 1.44 11.63 2.72
C GLY A 23 0.20 11.28 1.91
N ILE A 24 0.01 11.98 0.79
CA ILE A 24 -1.16 11.83 -0.07
C ILE A 24 -1.19 10.49 -0.81
N GLU A 25 -0.04 9.95 -1.20
CA GLU A 25 0.06 8.69 -1.92
C GLU A 25 -0.39 7.53 -1.05
N LEU A 26 0.12 7.48 0.19
CA LEU A 26 -0.29 6.47 1.16
C LEU A 26 -1.81 6.56 1.44
N ARG A 27 -2.34 7.78 1.61
CA ARG A 27 -3.78 7.97 1.82
C ARG A 27 -4.61 7.45 0.64
N TYR A 28 -4.16 7.70 -0.58
CA TYR A 28 -4.89 7.31 -1.78
C TYR A 28 -4.86 5.81 -1.99
N LEU A 29 -3.70 5.16 -1.84
CA LEU A 29 -3.59 3.70 -1.88
C LEU A 29 -4.52 3.05 -0.85
N LEU A 30 -4.48 3.51 0.41
CA LEU A 30 -5.31 2.93 1.47
C LEU A 30 -6.81 3.14 1.22
N THR A 31 -7.22 4.31 0.74
CA THR A 31 -8.61 4.55 0.36
C THR A 31 -9.01 3.61 -0.78
N THR A 32 -8.20 3.50 -1.84
CA THR A 32 -8.45 2.58 -2.95
C THR A 32 -8.62 1.15 -2.48
N TYR A 33 -7.73 0.65 -1.61
CA TYR A 33 -7.84 -0.72 -1.08
C TYR A 33 -9.13 -0.96 -0.30
N LEU A 34 -9.59 0.01 0.48
CA LEU A 34 -10.85 -0.10 1.21
C LEU A 34 -12.07 -0.07 0.27
N PHE A 35 -11.99 0.61 -0.87
CA PHE A 35 -13.04 0.55 -1.89
C PHE A 35 -12.99 -0.74 -2.72
N GLU A 36 -11.80 -1.27 -3.00
CA GLU A 36 -11.60 -2.53 -3.75
C GLU A 36 -11.96 -3.77 -2.92
N HIS A 37 -11.65 -3.78 -1.61
CA HIS A 37 -11.78 -4.96 -0.75
C HIS A 37 -12.79 -4.82 0.38
N GLY A 38 -13.37 -3.62 0.57
CA GLY A 38 -14.31 -3.36 1.65
C GLY A 38 -13.62 -3.15 3.00
N GLN A 39 -14.10 -3.83 4.04
CA GLN A 39 -13.57 -3.67 5.39
C GLN A 39 -12.24 -4.40 5.54
N MET A 40 -11.21 -3.72 6.03
CA MET A 40 -9.88 -4.28 6.24
C MET A 40 -9.29 -3.82 7.57
N THR A 41 -8.44 -4.67 8.14
CA THR A 41 -7.60 -4.37 9.29
C THR A 41 -6.34 -3.61 8.89
N VAL A 42 -5.73 -2.89 9.85
CA VAL A 42 -4.41 -2.25 9.64
C VAL A 42 -3.33 -3.25 9.21
N ALA A 43 -3.42 -4.51 9.68
CA ALA A 43 -2.46 -5.55 9.31
C ALA A 43 -2.65 -6.01 7.86
N GLU A 44 -3.89 -6.18 7.41
CA GLU A 44 -4.21 -6.52 6.02
C GLU A 44 -3.84 -5.38 5.07
N LEU A 45 -4.09 -4.13 5.45
CA LEU A 45 -3.64 -2.96 4.68
C LEU A 45 -2.12 -2.92 4.54
N ALA A 46 -1.38 -3.23 5.61
CA ALA A 46 0.08 -3.31 5.55
C ALA A 46 0.56 -4.46 4.66
N GLY A 47 -0.08 -5.62 4.74
CA GLY A 47 0.20 -6.77 3.88
C GLY A 47 -0.10 -6.47 2.41
N THR A 48 -1.19 -5.78 2.12
CA THR A 48 -1.61 -5.38 0.76
C THR A 48 -0.64 -4.36 0.16
N LEU A 49 -0.16 -3.39 0.95
CA LEU A 49 0.92 -2.50 0.52
C LEU A 49 2.17 -3.30 0.15
N ALA A 50 2.63 -4.18 1.03
CA ALA A 50 3.84 -4.98 0.80
C ALA A 50 3.70 -5.88 -0.43
N ALA A 51 2.55 -6.54 -0.59
CA ALA A 51 2.26 -7.42 -1.72
C ALA A 51 2.22 -6.66 -3.06
N GLN A 52 1.79 -5.39 -3.06
CA GLN A 52 1.83 -4.51 -4.23
C GLN A 52 3.18 -3.78 -4.40
N GLY A 53 4.22 -4.17 -3.65
CA GLY A 53 5.56 -3.61 -3.77
C GLY A 53 5.73 -2.22 -3.15
N PHE A 54 4.83 -1.80 -2.25
CA PHE A 54 4.91 -0.55 -1.53
C PHE A 54 5.37 -0.72 -0.09
N THR A 55 5.97 0.32 0.47
CA THR A 55 6.29 0.40 1.90
C THR A 55 6.10 1.80 2.46
N THR A 56 6.12 1.95 3.78
CA THR A 56 5.97 3.24 4.48
C THR A 56 7.26 3.62 5.20
N ILE A 57 7.49 4.91 5.42
CA ILE A 57 8.57 5.36 6.30
C ILE A 57 8.26 4.98 7.75
N GLY A 58 9.23 4.33 8.42
CA GLY A 58 9.15 4.02 9.84
C GLY A 58 8.18 2.87 10.15
N TRP A 59 7.23 3.10 11.07
CA TRP A 59 6.34 2.07 11.61
C TRP A 59 5.07 1.94 10.77
N PRO A 60 4.86 0.84 10.02
CA PRO A 60 3.76 0.74 9.06
C PRO A 60 2.38 0.93 9.70
N SER A 61 2.13 0.26 10.83
CA SER A 61 0.82 0.36 11.51
C SER A 61 0.51 1.79 11.97
N LYS A 62 1.53 2.55 12.39
CA LYS A 62 1.36 3.96 12.78
C LYS A 62 1.11 4.84 11.57
N ALA A 63 1.93 4.73 10.53
CA ALA A 63 1.77 5.49 9.29
C ALA A 63 0.39 5.25 8.66
N ILE A 64 -0.06 4.00 8.60
CA ILE A 64 -1.38 3.62 8.10
C ILE A 64 -2.49 4.21 8.98
N SER A 65 -2.41 4.05 10.31
CA SER A 65 -3.43 4.60 11.22
C SER A 65 -3.55 6.12 11.13
N ASP A 66 -2.42 6.80 11.02
CA ASP A 66 -2.36 8.26 10.90
C ASP A 66 -2.93 8.71 9.54
N ALA A 67 -2.59 8.03 8.43
CA ALA A 67 -3.19 8.29 7.12
C ALA A 67 -4.72 8.08 7.10
N LEU A 68 -5.21 6.98 7.68
CA LEU A 68 -6.64 6.68 7.76
C LEU A 68 -7.39 7.68 8.66
N ARG A 69 -6.74 8.22 9.70
CA ARG A 69 -7.33 9.28 10.52
C ARG A 69 -7.64 10.53 9.70
N TRP A 70 -6.75 10.93 8.79
CA TRP A 70 -6.98 12.04 7.87
C TRP A 70 -8.15 11.77 6.92
N GLU A 71 -8.21 10.57 6.35
CA GLU A 71 -9.27 10.20 5.40
C GLU A 71 -10.63 10.03 6.07
N ARG A 72 -10.66 9.61 7.34
CA ARG A 72 -11.85 9.65 8.19
C ARG A 72 -12.38 11.06 8.40
N GLY A 73 -11.50 12.02 8.70
CA GLY A 73 -11.88 13.43 8.83
C GLY A 73 -12.50 14.00 7.54
N ARG A 74 -12.20 13.40 6.39
CA ARG A 74 -12.76 13.78 5.08
C ARG A 74 -13.97 12.94 4.67
N GLY A 75 -14.45 12.02 5.53
CA GLY A 75 -15.60 11.15 5.23
C GLY A 75 -15.33 10.03 4.22
N ARG A 76 -14.11 9.91 3.70
CA ARG A 76 -13.74 8.94 2.66
C ARG A 76 -13.49 7.53 3.20
N VAL A 77 -13.22 7.44 4.50
CA VAL A 77 -12.99 6.18 5.23
C VAL A 77 -13.85 6.16 6.49
N ARG A 78 -14.38 4.99 6.84
CA ARG A 78 -15.12 4.75 8.10
C ARG A 78 -14.33 3.82 9.01
N LYS A 79 -14.36 4.09 10.32
CA LYS A 79 -13.81 3.17 11.33
C LYS A 79 -14.95 2.30 11.85
N TRP A 80 -14.81 0.99 11.71
CA TRP A 80 -15.84 0.03 12.11
C TRP A 80 -15.61 -0.48 13.53
N SER A 81 -14.37 -0.81 13.86
CA SER A 81 -13.98 -1.27 15.19
C SER A 81 -12.50 -0.97 15.45
N ARG A 82 -11.94 -1.51 16.53
CA ARG A 82 -10.51 -1.33 16.82
C ARG A 82 -9.68 -1.94 15.70
N GLY A 83 -8.91 -1.10 15.00
CA GLY A 83 -8.02 -1.51 13.92
C GLY A 83 -8.72 -1.88 12.60
N HIS A 84 -10.05 -1.81 12.52
CA HIS A 84 -10.82 -2.14 11.32
C HIS A 84 -11.37 -0.86 10.68
N TYR A 85 -11.16 -0.74 9.38
CA TYR A 85 -11.55 0.41 8.56
C TYR A 85 -12.27 -0.08 7.32
N GLY A 86 -13.11 0.75 6.73
CA GLY A 86 -13.85 0.42 5.53
C GLY A 86 -14.14 1.66 4.69
N PRO A 87 -14.74 1.49 3.51
CA PRO A 87 -15.02 2.58 2.60
C PRO A 87 -16.05 3.55 3.20
N GLY A 88 -15.85 4.83 2.94
CA GLY A 88 -16.81 5.90 3.18
C GLY A 88 -17.44 6.34 1.85
N SER A 89 -17.49 7.65 1.61
CA SER A 89 -17.92 8.22 0.34
C SER A 89 -16.84 9.10 -0.26
N VAL A 90 -16.61 9.01 -1.57
CA VAL A 90 -15.63 9.82 -2.30
C VAL A 90 -16.34 10.56 -3.43
N PRO A 91 -16.24 11.90 -3.50
CA PRO A 91 -16.77 12.65 -4.63
C PRO A 91 -16.12 12.21 -5.95
N ARG A 92 -16.90 12.13 -7.03
CA ARG A 92 -16.45 11.59 -8.33
C ARG A 92 -15.15 12.20 -8.85
N ALA A 93 -14.99 13.52 -8.75
CA ALA A 93 -13.76 14.21 -9.16
C ALA A 93 -12.54 13.80 -8.31
N THR A 94 -12.75 13.59 -7.01
CA THR A 94 -11.69 13.11 -6.10
C THR A 94 -11.34 11.66 -6.40
N GLU A 95 -12.35 10.83 -6.67
CA GLU A 95 -12.17 9.43 -7.04
C GLU A 95 -11.32 9.30 -8.31
N HIS A 96 -11.61 10.09 -9.34
CA HIS A 96 -10.82 10.10 -10.57
C HIS A 96 -9.35 10.49 -10.32
N ARG A 97 -9.11 11.51 -9.50
CA ARG A 97 -7.76 11.92 -9.09
C ARG A 97 -7.03 10.83 -8.30
N ILE A 98 -7.73 10.16 -7.38
CA ILE A 98 -7.19 9.05 -6.58
C ILE A 98 -6.81 7.91 -7.53
N HIS A 99 -7.73 7.50 -8.40
CA HIS A 99 -7.51 6.41 -9.35
C HIS A 99 -6.30 6.67 -10.24
N GLY A 100 -6.22 7.84 -10.89
CA GLY A 100 -5.09 8.18 -11.76
C GLY A 100 -3.75 8.17 -11.02
N ARG A 101 -3.71 8.68 -9.78
CA ARG A 101 -2.47 8.66 -8.98
C ARG A 101 -2.07 7.25 -8.55
N VAL A 102 -3.03 6.42 -8.14
CA VAL A 102 -2.76 5.04 -7.73
C VAL A 102 -2.30 4.20 -8.91
N GLN A 103 -2.90 4.39 -10.08
CA GLN A 103 -2.49 3.71 -11.30
C GLN A 103 -1.02 4.04 -11.66
N ALA A 104 -0.65 5.33 -11.64
CA ALA A 104 0.74 5.75 -11.87
C ALA A 104 1.73 5.11 -10.87
N LEU A 105 1.35 5.00 -9.59
CA LEU A 105 2.19 4.35 -8.57
C LEU A 105 2.37 2.85 -8.84
N ARG A 106 1.30 2.16 -9.26
CA ARG A 106 1.36 0.72 -9.63
C ARG A 106 2.25 0.53 -10.85
N GLU A 107 2.18 1.42 -11.84
CA GLU A 107 3.05 1.42 -13.02
C GLU A 107 4.53 1.66 -12.66
N GLU A 108 4.84 2.62 -11.79
CA GLU A 108 6.21 2.85 -11.30
C GLU A 108 6.82 1.58 -10.67
N VAL A 109 6.06 0.87 -9.83
CA VAL A 109 6.52 -0.38 -9.22
C VAL A 109 6.76 -1.44 -10.30
N THR A 110 5.82 -1.57 -11.25
CA THR A 110 5.90 -2.54 -12.34
C THR A 110 7.15 -2.31 -13.19
N GLN A 111 7.43 -1.06 -13.57
CA GLN A 111 8.62 -0.68 -14.33
C GLN A 111 9.92 -1.01 -13.59
N ARG A 112 9.99 -0.76 -12.28
CA ARG A 112 11.18 -1.09 -11.46
C ARG A 112 11.44 -2.59 -11.40
N VAL A 113 10.39 -3.41 -11.25
CA VAL A 113 10.52 -4.86 -11.26
C VAL A 113 11.03 -5.35 -12.62
N SER A 114 10.49 -4.80 -13.72
CA SER A 114 10.95 -5.14 -15.08
C SER A 114 12.42 -4.80 -15.32
N LEU A 115 12.90 -3.66 -14.81
CA LEU A 115 14.31 -3.26 -14.93
C LEU A 115 15.26 -4.16 -14.13
N GLN A 116 14.81 -4.70 -12.99
CA GLN A 116 15.61 -5.58 -12.13
C GLN A 116 15.62 -7.05 -12.60
N GLY A 117 14.67 -7.43 -13.47
CA GLY A 117 14.58 -8.76 -14.08
C GLY A 117 15.32 -8.93 -15.41
N GLY A 118 16.04 -7.92 -15.88
CA GLY A 118 16.83 -7.99 -17.12
C GLY A 118 18.01 -8.96 -16.99
N HIS A 119 17.87 -10.15 -17.56
CA HIS A 119 18.97 -11.08 -17.83
C HIS A 119 20.07 -10.33 -18.60
N PRO A 120 21.35 -10.35 -18.17
CA PRO A 120 22.43 -9.80 -18.99
C PRO A 120 22.42 -10.53 -20.32
N PRO A 121 22.59 -9.86 -21.48
CA PRO A 121 22.71 -10.57 -22.73
C PRO A 121 23.89 -11.53 -22.58
N LEU A 122 23.61 -12.83 -22.72
CA LEU A 122 24.65 -13.85 -22.81
C LEU A 122 25.64 -13.36 -23.86
N SER A 123 26.83 -12.99 -23.40
CA SER A 123 27.95 -12.66 -24.27
C SER A 123 28.20 -13.88 -25.15
N ASP A 124 27.88 -13.74 -26.43
CA ASP A 124 28.18 -14.73 -27.44
C ASP A 124 29.71 -14.87 -27.53
N SER A 125 30.22 -15.85 -26.80
CA SER A 125 31.59 -16.33 -26.93
C SER A 125 31.59 -17.39 -28.02
N SER A 126 31.52 -16.94 -29.27
CA SER A 126 31.70 -17.80 -30.43
C SER A 126 32.77 -17.22 -31.33
N ARG A 127 33.99 -17.76 -31.12
CA ARG A 127 35.12 -17.96 -32.05
C ARG A 127 35.63 -16.80 -32.92
#